data_AF-A0A7V9VUU6-F1
#
_entry.id   AF-A0A7V9VUU6-F1
#
_cell.length_a   1.000
_cell.length_b   1.000
_cell.length_c   1.000
_cell.angle_alpha   90.00
_cell.angle_beta   90.00
_cell.angle_gamma   90.00
#
_symmetry.space_group_name_H-M   'P 1'
#
loop_
_entity.id
_entity.type
_entity.pdbx_description
1 polymer ?
#
loop_
_entity_poly.entity_id
_entity_poly.type
_entity_poly.pdbx_seq_one_letter_code
_entity_poly.pdbx_strand_id
1 'polypeptide(L)'
;MKPELFGTVALVAATIIVGASILVGGDVGRLLNGVSGLIWFAAAGALGVAVFRVRPAWHVWAVAVAMTGVVAFVVKPSDLVLAIVGFGLAGAAMAVVAGPHGLLWAQFVVALYLPFHIGAAVAKAVYRSLSGNEAAIRSDPPPTAAIVPIAMLLAALGGALIVRWARGRGVQRRVLLRSDMRRS
;
A
#
# COMPACT_ATOMS: atom_id res chain seq x y z
N MET A 1 -14.90 16.39 5.76
CA MET A 1 -13.88 16.03 4.75
C MET A 1 -14.25 14.71 4.10
N LYS A 2 -14.01 14.52 2.78
CA LYS A 2 -14.27 13.22 2.12
C LYS A 2 -13.30 12.16 2.70
N PRO A 3 -13.75 10.92 2.96
CA PRO A 3 -12.92 9.90 3.60
C PRO A 3 -11.69 9.52 2.76
N GLU A 4 -11.81 9.55 1.43
CA GLU A 4 -10.68 9.39 0.51
C GLU A 4 -9.59 10.44 0.76
N LEU A 5 -9.94 11.73 0.72
CA LEU A 5 -8.97 12.81 0.93
C LEU A 5 -8.30 12.73 2.30
N PHE A 6 -9.08 12.50 3.36
CA PHE A 6 -8.52 12.31 4.70
C PHE A 6 -7.55 11.12 4.74
N GLY A 7 -7.97 9.98 4.19
CA GLY A 7 -7.16 8.77 4.14
C GLY A 7 -5.86 8.95 3.37
N THR A 8 -5.90 9.61 2.21
CA THR A 8 -4.70 9.91 1.42
C THR A 8 -3.75 10.84 2.18
N VAL A 9 -4.25 11.93 2.75
CA VAL A 9 -3.42 12.90 3.49
C VAL A 9 -2.81 12.24 4.74
N ALA A 10 -3.61 11.47 5.48
CA ALA A 10 -3.14 10.73 6.64
C ALA A 10 -2.08 9.70 6.26
N LEU A 11 -2.26 8.96 5.15
CA LEU A 11 -1.28 7.98 4.69
C LEU A 11 0.05 8.65 4.31
N VAL A 12 0.00 9.76 3.56
CA VAL A 12 1.20 10.53 3.21
C VAL A 12 1.89 11.04 4.48
N ALA A 13 1.15 11.66 5.40
CA ALA A 13 1.70 12.14 6.67
C ALA A 13 2.35 11.01 7.47
N ALA A 14 1.68 9.86 7.60
CA ALA A 14 2.22 8.68 8.29
C ALA A 14 3.54 8.23 7.66
N THR A 15 3.62 8.13 6.32
CA THR A 15 4.85 7.70 5.62
C THR A 15 6.02 8.66 5.87
N ILE A 16 5.75 9.97 5.91
CA ILE A 16 6.77 10.99 6.20
C ILE A 16 7.22 10.90 7.66
N ILE A 17 6.28 10.75 8.61
CA ILE A 17 6.60 10.68 10.05
C ILE A 17 7.39 9.39 10.35
N VAL A 18 7.09 8.25 9.70
CA VAL A 18 7.91 7.04 9.82
C VAL A 18 9.34 7.29 9.35
N GLY A 19 9.52 7.97 8.20
CA GLY A 19 10.85 8.32 7.72
C GLY A 19 11.62 9.21 8.71
N ALA A 20 10.95 10.25 9.23
CA ALA A 20 11.53 11.14 10.23
C ALA A 20 11.86 10.41 11.55
N SER A 21 11.03 9.47 11.98
CA SER A 21 11.23 8.74 13.23
C SER A 21 12.50 7.88 13.21
N ILE A 22 12.81 7.29 12.05
CA ILE A 22 14.02 6.50 11.83
C ILE A 22 15.27 7.39 11.82
N LEU A 23 15.18 8.59 11.24
CA LEU A 23 16.31 9.52 11.17
C LEU A 23 16.66 10.15 12.52
N VAL A 24 15.67 10.45 13.35
CA VAL A 24 15.89 11.06 14.67
C VAL A 24 16.43 10.04 15.67
N GLY A 25 15.95 8.79 15.63
CA GLY A 25 16.33 7.76 16.59
C GLY A 25 15.90 8.05 18.03
N GLY A 26 16.35 7.22 18.98
CA GLY A 26 16.10 7.39 20.41
C GLY A 26 14.61 7.40 20.81
N ASP A 27 14.30 8.02 21.94
CA ASP A 27 12.93 8.03 22.48
C ASP A 27 11.97 8.90 21.67
N VAL A 28 12.47 10.00 21.08
CA VAL A 28 11.69 10.84 20.16
C VAL A 28 11.29 10.05 18.92
N GLY A 29 12.24 9.30 18.33
CA GLY A 29 11.95 8.38 17.23
C GLY A 29 10.91 7.32 17.60
N ARG A 30 11.00 6.73 18.79
CA ARG A 30 9.99 5.75 19.27
C ARG A 30 8.60 6.36 19.38
N LEU A 31 8.48 7.57 19.94
CA LEU A 31 7.21 8.30 20.04
C LEU A 31 6.62 8.60 18.65
N LEU A 32 7.43 9.17 17.75
CA LEU A 32 7.02 9.47 16.37
C LEU A 32 6.57 8.22 15.64
N ASN A 33 7.27 7.09 15.83
CA ASN A 33 6.89 5.82 15.25
C ASN A 33 5.51 5.35 15.77
N GLY A 34 5.25 5.45 17.07
CA GLY A 34 3.93 5.16 17.65
C GLY A 34 2.81 6.03 17.06
N VAL A 35 3.03 7.35 17.00
CA VAL A 35 2.07 8.31 16.41
C VAL A 35 1.82 7.99 14.94
N SER A 36 2.87 7.74 14.16
CA SER A 36 2.75 7.40 12.75
C SER A 36 1.95 6.12 12.52
N GLY A 37 2.12 5.11 13.39
CA GLY A 37 1.30 3.90 13.38
C GLY A 37 -0.19 4.21 13.53
N LEU A 38 -0.56 5.02 14.53
CA LEU A 38 -1.95 5.43 14.75
C LEU A 38 -2.55 6.17 13.53
N ILE A 39 -1.78 7.10 12.94
CA ILE A 39 -2.20 7.84 11.75
C ILE A 39 -2.38 6.89 10.56
N TRP A 40 -1.49 5.91 10.40
CA TRP A 40 -1.59 4.90 9.34
C TRP A 40 -2.84 4.01 9.50
N PHE A 41 -3.17 3.58 10.72
CA PHE A 41 -4.42 2.86 11.00
C PHE A 41 -5.65 3.72 10.69
N ALA A 42 -5.64 5.01 11.06
CA ALA A 42 -6.71 5.93 10.72
C ALA A 42 -6.86 6.09 9.19
N ALA A 43 -5.74 6.17 8.47
CA ALA A 43 -5.71 6.20 7.01
C ALA A 43 -6.31 4.92 6.40
N ALA A 44 -5.95 3.75 6.91
CA ALA A 44 -6.49 2.47 6.48
C ALA A 44 -8.01 2.38 6.69
N GLY A 45 -8.51 2.82 7.85
CA GLY A 45 -9.94 2.90 8.12
C GLY A 45 -10.68 3.84 7.17
N ALA A 46 -10.14 5.05 6.98
CA ALA A 46 -10.74 6.05 6.10
C ALA A 46 -10.76 5.62 4.62
N LEU A 47 -9.65 5.07 4.12
CA LEU A 47 -9.58 4.51 2.77
C LEU A 47 -10.47 3.27 2.65
N GLY A 48 -10.56 2.45 3.69
CA GLY A 48 -11.50 1.32 3.79
C GLY A 48 -12.96 1.75 3.60
N VAL A 49 -13.37 2.82 4.30
CA VAL A 49 -14.70 3.42 4.12
C VAL A 49 -14.87 3.96 2.69
N ALA A 50 -13.85 4.61 2.13
CA ALA A 50 -13.90 5.14 0.78
C ALA A 50 -14.05 4.02 -0.28
N VAL A 51 -13.29 2.94 -0.19
CA VAL A 51 -13.42 1.79 -1.11
C VAL A 51 -14.73 1.04 -0.91
N PHE A 52 -15.25 0.96 0.31
CA PHE A 52 -16.55 0.34 0.57
C PHE A 52 -17.70 1.13 -0.11
N ARG A 53 -17.63 2.46 -0.10
CA ARG A 53 -18.64 3.34 -0.71
C ARG A 53 -18.76 3.19 -2.22
N VAL A 54 -17.71 2.74 -2.91
CA VAL A 54 -17.77 2.47 -4.36
C VAL A 54 -18.40 1.11 -4.70
N ARG A 55 -18.92 0.38 -3.69
CA ARG A 55 -19.64 -0.91 -3.82
C ARG A 55 -18.93 -1.90 -4.76
N PRO A 56 -17.66 -2.22 -4.48
CA PRO A 56 -16.88 -3.14 -5.30
C PRO A 56 -17.47 -4.55 -5.28
N ALA A 57 -17.19 -5.33 -6.31
CA ALA A 57 -17.42 -6.76 -6.26
C ALA A 57 -16.51 -7.45 -5.22
N TRP A 58 -16.95 -8.57 -4.67
CA TRP A 58 -16.22 -9.31 -3.62
C TRP A 58 -14.80 -9.71 -4.04
N HIS A 59 -14.58 -10.00 -5.33
CA HIS A 59 -13.27 -10.40 -5.83
C HIS A 59 -12.25 -9.26 -5.77
N VAL A 60 -12.67 -7.99 -5.82
CA VAL A 60 -11.77 -6.83 -5.67
C VAL A 60 -11.19 -6.79 -4.25
N TRP A 61 -12.02 -7.08 -3.24
CA TRP A 61 -11.57 -7.23 -1.86
C TRP A 61 -10.62 -8.41 -1.69
N ALA A 62 -10.96 -9.55 -2.28
CA ALA A 62 -10.11 -10.75 -2.23
C ALA A 62 -8.72 -10.47 -2.82
N VAL A 63 -8.65 -9.79 -3.97
CA VAL A 63 -7.38 -9.40 -4.59
C VAL A 63 -6.62 -8.39 -3.71
N ALA A 64 -7.29 -7.38 -3.14
CA ALA A 64 -6.63 -6.41 -2.27
C ALA A 64 -6.01 -7.08 -1.03
N VAL A 65 -6.76 -7.97 -0.38
CA VAL A 65 -6.30 -8.76 0.78
C VAL A 65 -5.15 -9.69 0.39
N ALA A 66 -5.29 -10.43 -0.72
CA ALA A 66 -4.26 -11.35 -1.19
C ALA A 66 -2.97 -10.62 -1.54
N MET A 67 -3.05 -9.53 -2.30
CA MET A 67 -1.87 -8.73 -2.68
C MET A 67 -1.21 -8.10 -1.47
N THR A 68 -2.00 -7.53 -0.54
CA THR A 68 -1.48 -6.98 0.72
C THR A 68 -0.77 -8.06 1.54
N GLY A 69 -1.37 -9.24 1.66
CA GLY A 69 -0.77 -10.39 2.33
C GLY A 69 0.57 -10.75 1.68
N VAL A 70 0.59 -10.96 0.36
CA VAL A 70 1.81 -11.29 -0.39
C VAL A 70 2.91 -10.26 -0.13
N VAL A 71 2.62 -8.95 -0.26
CA VAL A 71 3.66 -7.93 0.00
C VAL A 71 4.05 -7.88 1.47
N ALA A 72 3.13 -8.07 2.42
CA ALA A 72 3.44 -8.07 3.85
C ALA A 72 4.35 -9.23 4.27
N PHE A 73 4.26 -10.38 3.59
CA PHE A 73 5.10 -11.56 3.87
C PHE A 73 6.40 -11.59 3.08
N VAL A 74 6.40 -11.07 1.84
CA VAL A 74 7.55 -11.14 0.93
C VAL A 74 8.46 -9.93 1.06
N VAL A 75 7.89 -8.72 1.16
CA VAL A 75 8.68 -7.48 1.19
C VAL A 75 9.31 -7.30 2.57
N LYS A 76 10.64 -7.38 2.62
CA LYS A 76 11.38 -7.04 3.83
C LYS A 76 11.37 -5.51 4.01
N PRO A 77 11.16 -4.99 5.23
CA PRO A 77 11.12 -3.54 5.48
C PRO A 77 12.39 -2.77 5.08
N SER A 78 13.51 -3.45 4.89
CA SER A 78 14.79 -2.87 4.48
C SER A 78 15.09 -2.97 2.98
N ASP A 79 14.27 -3.71 2.22
CA ASP A 79 14.51 -3.99 0.81
C ASP A 79 13.69 -3.06 -0.08
N LEU A 80 14.32 -1.95 -0.47
CA LEU A 80 13.69 -0.92 -1.30
C LEU A 80 13.27 -1.44 -2.68
N VAL A 81 14.09 -2.30 -3.29
CA VAL A 81 13.80 -2.82 -4.65
C VAL A 81 12.57 -3.71 -4.60
N LEU A 82 12.51 -4.62 -3.62
CA LEU A 82 11.37 -5.50 -3.45
C LEU A 82 10.10 -4.74 -3.07
N ALA A 83 10.23 -3.65 -2.30
CA ALA A 83 9.12 -2.75 -2.00
C ALA A 83 8.59 -2.07 -3.26
N ILE A 84 9.46 -1.49 -4.09
CA ILE A 84 9.05 -0.83 -5.35
C ILE A 84 8.38 -1.82 -6.30
N VAL A 85 9.00 -2.98 -6.53
CA VAL A 85 8.44 -3.99 -7.43
C VAL A 85 7.14 -4.57 -6.88
N GLY A 86 7.12 -4.97 -5.60
CA GLY A 86 5.95 -5.59 -4.98
C GLY A 86 4.74 -4.65 -4.93
N PHE A 87 4.91 -3.43 -4.45
CA PHE A 87 3.82 -2.46 -4.39
C PHE A 87 3.45 -1.92 -5.77
N GLY A 88 4.40 -1.76 -6.69
CA GLY A 88 4.11 -1.41 -8.08
C GLY A 88 3.22 -2.43 -8.77
N LEU A 89 3.54 -3.71 -8.63
CA LEU A 89 2.72 -4.80 -9.17
C LEU A 89 1.35 -4.88 -8.49
N ALA A 90 1.30 -4.72 -7.16
CA ALA A 90 0.04 -4.71 -6.42
C ALA A 90 -0.87 -3.55 -6.87
N GLY A 91 -0.32 -2.35 -7.03
CA GLY A 91 -1.04 -1.18 -7.54
C GLY A 91 -1.54 -1.37 -8.97
N ALA A 92 -0.72 -1.96 -9.84
CA ALA A 92 -1.13 -2.33 -11.20
C ALA A 92 -2.27 -3.36 -11.18
N ALA A 93 -2.16 -4.42 -10.39
CA ALA A 93 -3.20 -5.44 -10.23
C ALA A 93 -4.52 -4.82 -9.73
N MET A 94 -4.45 -3.93 -8.74
CA MET A 94 -5.63 -3.22 -8.26
C MET A 94 -6.24 -2.32 -9.32
N ALA A 95 -5.45 -1.63 -10.13
CA ALA A 95 -5.98 -0.86 -11.25
C ALA A 95 -6.63 -1.73 -12.32
N VAL A 96 -6.10 -2.92 -12.57
CA VAL A 96 -6.74 -3.89 -13.48
C VAL A 96 -8.10 -4.30 -12.92
N VAL A 97 -8.17 -4.72 -11.67
CA VAL A 97 -9.39 -5.34 -11.12
C VAL A 97 -10.44 -4.29 -10.71
N ALA A 98 -10.03 -3.16 -10.12
CA ALA A 98 -10.94 -2.13 -9.62
C ALA A 98 -11.35 -1.08 -10.67
N GLY A 99 -10.87 -1.20 -11.91
CA GLY A 99 -11.37 -0.37 -13.01
C GLY A 99 -11.11 1.13 -12.79
N PRO A 100 -12.15 1.98 -12.88
CA PRO A 100 -12.05 3.44 -12.67
C PRO A 100 -11.51 3.85 -11.29
N HIS A 101 -11.67 3.01 -10.27
CA HIS A 101 -11.26 3.31 -8.89
C HIS A 101 -9.86 2.77 -8.55
N GLY A 102 -9.08 2.35 -9.55
CA GLY A 102 -7.78 1.71 -9.36
C GLY A 102 -6.80 2.46 -8.44
N LEU A 103 -6.75 3.79 -8.53
CA LEU A 103 -5.86 4.61 -7.68
C LEU A 103 -6.25 4.57 -6.20
N LEU A 104 -7.54 4.62 -5.91
CA LEU A 104 -8.04 4.53 -4.54
C LEU A 104 -7.69 3.18 -3.93
N TRP A 105 -7.87 2.10 -4.70
CA TRP A 105 -7.53 0.75 -4.27
C TRP A 105 -6.03 0.51 -4.12
N ALA A 106 -5.20 1.12 -4.98
CA ALA A 106 -3.75 1.06 -4.83
C ALA A 106 -3.28 1.71 -3.52
N GLN A 107 -3.84 2.87 -3.15
CA GLN A 107 -3.57 3.49 -1.84
C GLN A 107 -4.06 2.62 -0.69
N PHE A 108 -5.23 2.00 -0.84
CA PHE A 108 -5.80 1.14 0.19
C PHE A 108 -4.93 -0.09 0.46
N VAL A 109 -4.33 -0.72 -0.56
CA VAL A 109 -3.35 -1.81 -0.38
C VAL A 109 -2.14 -1.35 0.44
N VAL A 110 -1.61 -0.16 0.17
CA VAL A 110 -0.51 0.42 0.96
C VAL A 110 -0.96 0.68 2.39
N ALA A 111 -2.17 1.19 2.59
CA ALA A 111 -2.71 1.45 3.92
C ALA A 111 -2.93 0.16 4.72
N LEU A 112 -3.33 -0.94 4.08
CA LEU A 112 -3.50 -2.26 4.71
C LEU A 112 -2.19 -2.95 5.07
N TYR A 113 -1.06 -2.55 4.47
CA TYR A 113 0.24 -3.17 4.75
C TYR A 113 0.57 -3.18 6.24
N LEU A 114 0.45 -2.05 6.94
CA LEU A 114 0.83 -1.96 8.36
C LEU A 114 -0.04 -2.87 9.25
N PRO A 115 -1.39 -2.85 9.16
CA PRO A 115 -2.23 -3.83 9.85
C PRO A 115 -1.82 -5.28 9.60
N PHE A 116 -1.54 -5.67 8.35
CA PHE A 116 -1.13 -7.03 8.00
C PHE A 116 0.25 -7.37 8.59
N HIS A 117 1.19 -6.45 8.48
CA HIS A 117 2.55 -6.63 8.98
C HIS A 117 2.57 -6.79 10.51
N ILE A 118 1.79 -5.97 11.23
CA ILE A 118 1.64 -6.09 12.68
C ILE A 118 0.95 -7.41 13.04
N GLY A 119 -0.13 -7.78 12.33
CA GLY A 119 -0.81 -9.07 12.55
C GLY A 119 0.14 -10.26 12.37
N ALA A 120 0.96 -10.25 11.31
CA ALA A 120 1.97 -11.28 11.06
C ALA A 120 3.06 -11.28 12.14
N ALA A 121 3.51 -10.11 12.60
CA ALA A 121 4.50 -10.00 13.67
C ALA A 121 3.96 -10.54 15.00
N VAL A 122 2.70 -10.23 15.35
CA VAL A 122 2.01 -10.76 16.53
C VAL A 122 1.87 -12.28 16.44
N ALA A 123 1.38 -12.81 15.31
CA ALA A 123 1.26 -14.25 15.11
C ALA A 123 2.61 -14.97 15.25
N LYS A 124 3.68 -14.39 14.69
CA LYS A 124 5.04 -14.91 14.82
C LYS A 124 5.56 -14.86 16.26
N ALA A 125 5.25 -13.79 16.99
CA ALA A 125 5.63 -13.65 18.40
C ALA A 125 4.92 -14.68 19.28
N VAL A 126 3.61 -14.88 19.08
CA VAL A 126 2.82 -15.92 19.77
C VAL A 126 3.38 -17.30 19.49
N TYR A 127 3.61 -17.65 18.22
CA TYR A 127 4.21 -18.93 17.84
C TYR A 127 5.57 -19.15 18.51
N ARG A 128 6.42 -18.11 18.53
CA ARG A 128 7.75 -18.18 19.15
C ARG A 128 7.69 -18.39 20.66
N SER A 129 6.81 -17.66 21.33
CA SER A 129 6.53 -17.83 22.76
C SER A 129 6.11 -19.26 23.08
N LEU A 130 5.20 -19.83 22.28
CA LEU A 130 4.77 -21.22 22.42
C LEU A 130 5.88 -22.24 22.12
N SER A 131 6.85 -21.89 21.26
CA SER A 131 7.99 -22.75 20.88
C SER A 131 9.23 -22.63 21.79
N GLY A 132 9.19 -21.81 22.83
CA GLY A 132 10.32 -21.62 23.77
C GLY A 132 11.53 -20.86 23.22
N ASN A 133 11.38 -20.17 22.08
CA ASN A 133 12.45 -19.37 21.47
C ASN A 133 12.22 -17.88 21.80
N GLU A 134 12.92 -17.35 22.81
CA GLU A 134 12.85 -15.92 23.13
C GLU A 134 13.42 -15.03 22.02
N ALA A 135 12.86 -13.83 21.87
CA ALA A 135 13.15 -12.93 20.77
C ALA A 135 14.47 -12.17 20.99
N ALA A 136 15.40 -12.28 20.02
CA ALA A 136 16.53 -11.37 19.92
C ALA A 136 16.04 -9.91 19.83
N ILE A 137 16.64 -9.05 20.65
CA ILE A 137 16.38 -7.60 20.72
C ILE A 137 16.53 -6.99 19.32
N ARG A 138 15.57 -6.16 18.91
CA ARG A 138 15.59 -5.44 17.63
C ARG A 138 16.85 -4.56 17.56
N SER A 139 17.72 -4.86 16.60
CA SER A 139 18.70 -3.91 16.07
C SER A 139 17.97 -2.72 15.44
N ASP A 140 18.56 -1.53 15.52
CA ASP A 140 18.03 -0.34 14.86
C ASP A 140 17.77 -0.60 13.36
N PRO A 141 16.66 -0.08 12.80
CA PRO A 141 16.37 -0.27 11.39
C PRO A 141 17.46 0.36 10.51
N PRO A 142 17.83 -0.26 9.38
CA PRO A 142 18.80 0.34 8.48
C PRO A 142 18.26 1.67 7.93
N PRO A 143 19.12 2.66 7.61
CA PRO A 143 18.69 3.97 7.10
C PRO A 143 17.76 3.88 5.87
N THR A 144 17.90 2.84 5.05
CA THR A 144 17.03 2.58 3.90
C THR A 144 15.57 2.38 4.29
N ALA A 145 15.27 1.90 5.50
CA ALA A 145 13.89 1.72 5.97
C ALA A 145 13.14 3.05 6.12
N ALA A 146 13.84 4.18 6.24
CA ALA A 146 13.22 5.51 6.34
C ALA A 146 12.46 5.91 5.06
N ILE A 147 12.94 5.47 3.89
CA ILE A 147 12.36 5.83 2.59
C ILE A 147 11.39 4.78 2.04
N VAL A 148 11.38 3.58 2.61
CA VAL A 148 10.54 2.48 2.13
C VAL A 148 9.04 2.81 2.15
N PRO A 149 8.46 3.39 3.22
CA PRO A 149 7.04 3.74 3.25
C PRO A 149 6.59 4.64 2.09
N ILE A 150 7.36 5.67 1.79
CA ILE A 150 7.03 6.59 0.70
C ILE A 150 7.25 5.93 -0.66
N ALA A 151 8.29 5.10 -0.80
CA ALA A 151 8.53 4.33 -2.02
C ALA A 151 7.39 3.34 -2.30
N MET A 152 6.86 2.66 -1.28
CA MET A 152 5.69 1.77 -1.41
C MET A 152 4.48 2.52 -1.95
N LEU A 153 4.17 3.70 -1.39
CA LEU A 153 3.06 4.53 -1.81
C LEU A 153 3.22 4.99 -3.26
N LEU A 154 4.38 5.55 -3.60
CA LEU A 154 4.68 6.04 -4.94
C LEU A 154 4.68 4.91 -5.97
N ALA A 155 5.23 3.74 -5.63
CA ALA A 155 5.24 2.58 -6.51
C ALA A 155 3.82 2.06 -6.78
N ALA A 156 2.99 1.90 -5.74
CA ALA A 156 1.60 1.47 -5.92
C ALA A 156 0.80 2.43 -6.81
N LEU A 157 0.94 3.74 -6.58
CA LEU A 157 0.32 4.75 -7.42
C LEU A 157 0.86 4.70 -8.86
N GLY A 158 2.18 4.56 -9.03
CA GLY A 158 2.84 4.44 -10.32
C GLY A 158 2.31 3.25 -11.13
N GLY A 159 2.24 2.07 -10.51
CA GLY A 159 1.68 0.88 -11.14
C GLY A 159 0.23 1.06 -11.58
N ALA A 160 -0.59 1.66 -10.72
CA ALA A 160 -1.98 1.97 -11.06
C ALA A 160 -2.12 2.98 -12.20
N LEU A 161 -1.27 4.01 -12.23
CA LEU A 161 -1.23 5.02 -13.30
C LEU A 161 -0.81 4.42 -14.64
N ILE A 162 0.18 3.52 -14.66
CA ILE A 162 0.62 2.82 -15.88
C ILE A 162 -0.55 2.06 -16.52
N VAL A 163 -1.31 1.31 -15.71
CA VAL A 163 -2.48 0.56 -16.18
C VAL A 163 -3.56 1.49 -16.71
N ARG A 164 -3.84 2.58 -15.99
CA ARG A 164 -4.82 3.58 -16.42
C ARG A 164 -4.44 4.20 -17.76
N TRP A 165 -3.18 4.57 -17.93
CA TRP A 165 -2.66 5.13 -19.18
C TRP A 165 -2.74 4.13 -20.33
N ALA A 166 -2.37 2.86 -20.12
CA ALA A 166 -2.47 1.81 -21.11
C ALA A 166 -3.92 1.59 -21.61
N ARG A 167 -4.90 1.64 -20.69
CA ARG A 167 -6.33 1.56 -21.03
C ARG A 167 -6.80 2.73 -21.89
N GLY A 168 -6.37 3.95 -21.56
CA GLY A 168 -6.71 5.15 -22.34
C GLY A 168 -6.28 5.03 -23.80
N ARG A 169 -5.05 4.57 -24.05
CA ARG A 169 -4.53 4.32 -25.40
C ARG A 169 -5.32 3.24 -26.15
N GLY A 170 -5.71 2.16 -25.47
CA GLY A 170 -6.51 1.09 -26.07
C GLY A 170 -7.93 1.52 -26.47
N VAL A 171 -8.52 2.48 -25.76
CA VAL A 171 -9.81 3.07 -26.14
C VAL A 171 -9.67 3.94 -27.38
N GLN A 172 -8.67 4.84 -27.42
CA GLN A 172 -8.42 5.71 -28.58
C GLN A 172 -8.18 4.91 -29.86
N ARG A 173 -7.36 3.85 -29.81
CA ARG A 173 -7.09 2.98 -30.97
C ARG A 173 -8.35 2.32 -31.53
N ARG A 174 -9.27 1.88 -30.67
CA ARG A 174 -10.55 1.26 -31.10
C ARG A 174 -11.51 2.26 -31.71
N VAL A 175 -11.50 3.51 -31.25
CA VAL A 175 -12.32 4.58 -31.84
C VAL A 175 -11.85 4.91 -33.25
N LEU A 176 -10.53 5.07 -33.45
CA LEU A 176 -9.93 5.34 -34.77
C LEU A 176 -10.25 4.24 -35.78
N LEU A 177 -10.09 2.97 -35.40
CA LEU A 177 -10.41 1.84 -36.29
C LEU A 177 -11.90 1.80 -36.68
N ARG A 178 -12.81 2.18 -35.77
CA ARG A 178 -14.25 2.25 -36.07
C ARG A 178 -14.63 3.42 -36.97
N SER A 179 -13.93 4.55 -36.89
CA SER A 179 -14.18 5.68 -37.79
C SER A 179 -13.75 5.38 -39.23
N ASP A 180 -12.69 4.61 -39.41
CA ASP A 180 -12.21 4.24 -40.75
C ASP A 180 -13.17 3.26 -41.44
N MET A 181 -13.67 2.24 -40.73
CA MET A 181 -14.64 1.27 -41.28
C MET A 181 -16.02 1.87 -41.64
N ARG A 182 -16.37 3.06 -41.13
CA ARG A 182 -17.63 3.74 -41.47
C ARG A 182 -17.51 4.62 -42.72
N ARG A 183 -16.28 4.84 -43.21
CA ARG A 183 -16.00 5.68 -44.39
C ARG A 183 -15.76 4.86 -45.66
N SER A 184 -15.66 3.54 -45.54
CA SER A 184 -15.64 2.55 -46.62
C SER A 184 -17.03 2.00 -46.87
#